data_AF-A0A559K844-F1
#
_entry.id   AF-A0A559K844-F1
#
_cell.length_a   1.000
_cell.length_b   1.000
_cell.length_c   1.000
_cell.angle_alpha   90.00
_cell.angle_beta   90.00
_cell.angle_gamma   90.00
#
_symmetry.space_group_name_H-M   'P 1'
#
loop_
_entity.id
_entity.type
_entity.pdbx_description
1 polymer ?
#
loop_
_entity_poly.entity_id
_entity_poly.type
_entity_poly.pdbx_seq_one_letter_code
_entity_poly.pdbx_strand_id
1 'polypeptide(L)' 'MKSKQAAQEQENYVMLEKNYVLRLKRLPDGVEGDVIMLDAKKPGQATHLFDAPKQSSVDELSAWARQALEAFREG' A
#
# COMPACT_ATOMS: atom_id res chain seq x y z
N MET A 1 1.10 29.16 -2.01
CA MET A 1 0.47 27.97 -2.63
C MET A 1 0.96 26.73 -1.89
N LYS A 2 0.13 25.69 -1.83
CA LYS A 2 0.13 24.56 -0.90
C LYS A 2 1.45 23.76 -0.90
N SER A 3 2.17 23.75 0.23
CA SER A 3 3.24 22.79 0.51
C SER A 3 3.08 22.24 1.93
N LYS A 4 1.97 21.54 2.17
CA LYS A 4 1.72 20.74 3.40
C LYS A 4 1.43 19.28 3.05
N GLN A 5 2.11 18.73 2.04
CA GLN A 5 2.04 17.33 1.63
C GLN A 5 3.49 16.86 1.44
N ALA A 6 4.08 16.35 2.52
CA ALA A 6 5.35 15.63 2.51
C ALA A 6 5.59 14.98 3.89
N ALA A 7 5.08 15.61 4.97
CA ALA A 7 5.34 15.18 6.34
C ALA A 7 4.36 14.13 6.90
N GLN A 8 3.26 13.80 6.21
CA GLN A 8 2.29 12.77 6.63
C GLN A 8 2.36 11.48 5.80
N GLU A 9 3.26 11.43 4.81
CA GLU A 9 3.33 10.30 3.88
C GLU A 9 4.12 9.13 4.44
N GLN A 10 5.05 9.31 5.38
CA GLN A 10 5.89 8.19 5.85
C GLN A 10 5.17 7.17 6.74
N GLU A 11 4.08 7.53 7.43
CA GLU A 11 3.39 6.64 8.40
C GLU A 11 2.28 5.79 7.78
N ASN A 12 2.04 5.93 6.47
CA ASN A 12 0.95 5.27 5.76
C ASN A 12 1.43 4.26 4.71
N TYR A 13 2.70 3.86 4.72
CA TYR A 13 3.21 2.84 3.79
C TYR A 13 3.77 1.65 4.56
N VAL A 14 3.32 0.46 4.19
CA VAL A 14 3.86 -0.81 4.67
C VAL A 14 4.58 -1.48 3.51
N MET A 15 5.87 -1.74 3.68
CA MET A 15 6.62 -2.49 2.69
C MET A 15 6.22 -3.97 2.79
N LEU A 16 5.64 -4.49 1.71
CA LEU A 16 5.26 -5.90 1.60
C LEU A 16 6.50 -6.72 1.20
N GLU A 17 7.16 -6.28 0.14
CA GLU A 17 8.34 -6.89 -0.48
C GLU A 17 9.21 -5.81 -1.17
N LYS A 18 10.31 -6.23 -1.82
CA LYS A 18 11.38 -5.36 -2.36
C LYS A 18 10.90 -4.12 -3.10
N ASN A 19 9.91 -4.27 -3.99
CA ASN A 19 9.33 -3.19 -4.78
C ASN A 19 7.83 -3.02 -4.54
N TYR A 20 7.24 -3.74 -3.57
CA TYR A 20 5.79 -3.75 -3.36
C TYR A 20 5.46 -3.09 -2.03
N VAL A 21 4.56 -2.11 -2.09
CA VAL A 21 4.18 -1.29 -0.95
C VAL A 21 2.66 -1.27 -0.84
N LEU A 22 2.17 -1.47 0.37
CA LEU A 22 0.79 -1.23 0.73
C LEU A 22 0.68 0.21 1.23
N ARG A 23 -0.08 1.03 0.51
CA ARG A 23 -0.48 2.37 0.96
C ARG A 23 -1.73 2.24 1.83
N LEU A 24 -1.60 2.55 3.11
CA LEU A 24 -2.66 2.55 4.09
C LEU A 24 -3.49 3.84 4.01
N LYS A 25 -4.78 3.69 4.24
CA LYS A 25 -5.73 4.76 4.47
C LYS A 25 -6.54 4.42 5.71
N ARG A 26 -6.24 5.11 6.81
CA ARG A 26 -6.95 4.94 8.08
C ARG A 26 -8.32 5.59 7.99
N LEU A 27 -9.34 4.83 8.35
CA LEU A 27 -10.74 5.25 8.44
C LEU A 27 -11.18 5.26 9.91
N PRO A 28 -12.30 5.93 10.25
CA PRO A 28 -12.85 5.89 11.60
C PRO A 28 -13.22 4.48 12.08
N ASP A 29 -13.51 3.57 11.15
CA ASP A 29 -14.03 2.21 11.39
C ASP A 29 -13.12 1.12 10.80
N GLY A 30 -11.81 1.40 10.71
CA GLY A 30 -10.82 0.42 10.23
C GLY A 30 -9.74 1.03 9.36
N VAL A 31 -9.15 0.20 8.50
CA VAL A 31 -8.10 0.61 7.57
C VAL A 31 -8.32 -0.06 6.23
N GLU A 32 -8.21 0.72 5.17
CA GLU A 32 -8.19 0.24 3.79
C GLU A 32 -6.86 0.64 3.15
N GLY A 33 -6.64 0.26 1.90
CA GLY A 33 -5.43 0.68 1.23
C GLY A 33 -5.34 0.23 -0.21
N ASP A 34 -4.18 0.46 -0.81
CA ASP A 34 -3.89 0.05 -2.17
C ASP A 34 -2.50 -0.57 -2.23
N VAL A 35 -2.35 -1.65 -2.98
CA VAL A 35 -1.04 -2.25 -3.26
C VAL A 35 -0.47 -1.63 -4.52
N ILE A 36 0.71 -1.03 -4.37
CA ILE A 36 1.47 -0.41 -5.44
C ILE A 36 2.83 -1.08 -5.60
N MET A 37 3.28 -1.19 -6.85
CA MET A 37 4.63 -1.58 -7.20
C MET A 37 5.44 -0.32 -7.52
N LEU A 38 6.54 -0.10 -6.83
CA LEU A 38 7.49 0.97 -7.11
C LEU A 38 8.39 0.56 -8.29
N ASP A 39 8.53 1.46 -9.27
CA ASP A 39 9.44 1.23 -10.39
C ASP A 39 10.88 1.58 -9.99
N ALA A 40 11.74 0.57 -9.89
CA ALA A 40 13.15 0.74 -9.54
C ALA A 40 13.96 1.53 -10.58
N LYS A 41 13.50 1.57 -11.84
CA LYS A 41 14.15 2.32 -12.93
C LYS A 41 13.66 3.77 -13.00
N LYS A 42 12.50 4.07 -12.41
CA LYS A 42 11.87 5.40 -12.43
C LYS A 42 11.43 5.80 -11.03
N PRO A 43 12.34 6.34 -10.21
CA PRO A 43 12.00 6.83 -8.88
C PRO A 43 10.87 7.87 -8.98
N GLY A 44 9.78 7.64 -8.24
CA GLY A 44 8.57 8.46 -8.27
C GLY A 44 7.44 7.91 -9.16
N GLN A 45 7.68 6.85 -9.93
CA GLN A 45 6.62 6.12 -10.63
C GLN A 45 6.21 4.88 -9.82
N ALA A 46 4.90 4.76 -9.59
CA ALA A 46 4.29 3.61 -8.95
C ALA A 46 3.17 3.06 -9.84
N THR A 47 3.10 1.73 -9.94
CA THR A 47 2.03 1.02 -10.64
C THR A 47 1.06 0.50 -9.59
N HIS A 48 -0.21 0.91 -9.67
CA HIS A 48 -1.27 0.31 -8.88
C HIS A 48 -1.53 -1.11 -9.36
N LEU A 49 -1.59 -2.06 -8.43
CA LEU A 49 -1.88 -3.47 -8.73
C LEU A 49 -3.31 -3.81 -8.39
N PHE A 50 -3.73 -3.52 -7.16
CA PHE A 50 -5.08 -3.79 -6.68
C PHE A 50 -5.39 -2.99 -5.42
N ASP A 51 -6.67 -2.74 -5.20
CA ASP A 51 -7.21 -2.13 -3.99
C ASP A 51 -7.35 -3.19 -2.90
N ALA A 52 -6.97 -2.83 -1.67
CA ALA A 52 -7.10 -3.67 -0.51
C ALA A 52 -8.40 -3.33 0.24
N PRO A 53 -9.27 -4.33 0.49
CA PRO A 53 -10.55 -4.11 1.16
C PRO A 53 -10.33 -3.60 2.58
N LYS A 54 -11.33 -2.89 3.12
CA LYS A 54 -11.31 -2.41 4.50
C LYS A 54 -11.16 -3.60 5.46
N GLN A 55 -10.16 -3.53 6.33
CA GLN A 55 -9.90 -4.45 7.44
C GLN A 55 -10.02 -3.71 8.78
N SER A 56 -10.15 -4.48 9.86
CA SER A 56 -10.23 -3.92 11.22
C SER A 56 -8.88 -3.40 11.70
N SER A 57 -7.77 -3.95 11.18
CA SER A 57 -6.41 -3.57 11.59
C SER A 57 -5.40 -3.53 10.44
N VAL A 58 -4.29 -2.82 10.67
CA VAL A 58 -3.18 -2.73 9.70
C VAL A 58 -2.52 -4.09 9.48
N ASP A 59 -2.49 -4.92 10.52
CA ASP A 59 -1.92 -6.27 10.45
C ASP A 59 -2.73 -7.17 9.51
N GLU A 60 -4.05 -7.20 9.68
CA GLU A 60 -4.96 -7.93 8.78
C GLU A 60 -4.87 -7.44 7.34
N LEU A 61 -4.83 -6.12 7.14
CA LEU A 61 -4.67 -5.54 5.79
C LEU A 61 -3.33 -5.94 5.17
N SER A 62 -2.27 -5.97 5.97
CA SER A 62 -0.94 -6.37 5.51
C SER A 62 -0.88 -7.86 5.18
N ALA A 63 -1.50 -8.72 6.00
CA ALA A 63 -1.60 -10.15 5.74
C ALA A 63 -2.40 -10.43 4.46
N TRP A 64 -3.56 -9.77 4.31
CA TRP A 64 -4.36 -9.85 3.09
C TRP A 64 -3.55 -9.40 1.87
N ALA A 65 -2.84 -8.27 1.96
CA ALA A 65 -2.06 -7.73 0.85
C ALA A 65 -0.91 -8.65 0.44
N ARG A 66 -0.27 -9.34 1.39
CA ARG A 66 0.74 -10.37 1.10
C ARG A 66 0.14 -11.55 0.34
N GLN A 67 -0.98 -12.08 0.83
CA GLN A 67 -1.68 -13.21 0.17
C GLN A 67 -2.16 -12.85 -1.24
N ALA A 68 -2.73 -11.66 -1.41
CA ALA A 68 -3.16 -11.17 -2.72
C ALA A 68 -1.97 -10.99 -3.68
N LEU A 69 -0.82 -10.53 -3.18
CA LEU A 69 0.39 -10.38 -3.97
C LEU A 69 0.98 -11.73 -4.40
N GLU A 70 0.98 -12.73 -3.51
CA GLU A 70 1.39 -14.10 -3.84
C GLU A 70 0.51 -14.69 -4.94
N ALA A 71 -0.82 -14.60 -4.78
CA ALA A 71 -1.77 -15.06 -5.78
C ALA A 71 -1.63 -14.34 -7.13
N PHE A 72 -1.35 -13.03 -7.13
CA PHE A 72 -1.09 -12.25 -8.33
C PHE A 72 0.18 -12.70 -9.08
N ARG A 73 1.16 -13.29 -8.40
CA ARG A 73 2.42 -13.77 -9.00
C ARG A 73 2.31 -15.18 -9.57
N GLU A 74 1.40 -16.00 -9.04
CA GLU A 74 1.16 -17.36 -9.52
C GLU A 74 0.21 -17.44 -10.72
N GLY A 75 -0.59 -16.39 -10.94
CA GLY A 75 -1.53 -16.27 -12.07
C GLY A 75 -0.91 -15.62 -13.30
#